data_AF-A0A972KD43-F1
#
_entry.id   AF-A0A972KD43-F1
#
_cell.length_a   1.000
_cell.length_b   1.000
_cell.length_c   1.000
_cell.angle_alpha   90.00
_cell.angle_beta   90.00
_cell.angle_gamma   90.00
#
_symmetry.space_group_name_H-M   'P 1'
#
loop_
_entity.id
_entity.type
_entity.pdbx_description
1 polymer ?
#
loop_
_entity_poly.entity_id
_entity_poly.type
_entity_poly.pdbx_seq_one_letter_code
_entity_poly.pdbx_strand_id
1 'polypeptide(L)'
;MQLREWVPPDRLADWMIDATESLLAPVDDFGQHDERWICDYLEIVNPAIWEIAHAAWFAEWFVLRQLHGREPLMENVDAFYDSAKVPHITRWQLDYPDSART
;
A
#
# COMPACT_ATOMS: atom_id res chain seq x y z
N MET A 1 -15.41 26.18 -5.99
CA MET A 1 -14.38 26.16 -4.93
C MET A 1 -13.22 25.36 -5.45
N GLN A 2 -12.03 25.95 -5.55
CA GLN A 2 -10.84 25.23 -6.02
C GLN A 2 -10.12 24.61 -4.82
N LEU A 3 -9.63 23.37 -4.93
CA LEU A 3 -8.94 22.65 -3.83
C LEU A 3 -7.82 23.46 -3.16
N ARG A 4 -7.09 24.26 -3.95
CA ARG A 4 -6.03 25.17 -3.48
C ARG A 4 -6.51 26.29 -2.54
N GLU A 5 -7.80 26.55 -2.49
CA GLU A 5 -8.42 27.54 -1.60
C GLU A 5 -8.71 26.94 -0.22
N TRP A 6 -8.58 25.61 -0.06
CA TRP A 6 -8.94 24.89 1.16
C TRP A 6 -7.73 24.46 1.98
N VAL A 7 -6.68 23.93 1.33
CA VAL A 7 -5.44 23.51 1.99
C VAL A 7 -4.25 23.77 1.06
N PRO A 8 -3.16 24.44 1.52
CA PRO A 8 -1.94 24.59 0.74
C PRO A 8 -1.32 23.23 0.38
N PRO A 9 -0.66 23.07 -0.79
CA PRO A 9 -0.06 21.80 -1.20
C PRO A 9 0.91 21.20 -0.18
N ASP A 10 1.75 22.03 0.46
CA ASP A 10 2.71 21.57 1.46
C ASP A 10 2.02 20.91 2.65
N ARG A 11 0.88 21.46 3.08
CA ARG A 11 0.10 20.88 4.18
C ARG A 11 -0.57 19.55 3.80
N LEU A 12 -0.96 19.38 2.54
CA LEU A 12 -1.45 18.10 2.05
C LEU A 12 -0.32 17.06 2.00
N ALA A 13 0.89 17.48 1.62
CA ALA A 13 2.06 16.62 1.64
C ALA A 13 2.41 16.18 3.07
N ASP A 14 2.40 17.11 4.04
CA ASP A 14 2.62 16.80 5.45
C ASP A 14 1.61 15.76 5.97
N TRP A 15 0.32 15.92 5.66
CA TRP A 15 -0.70 14.93 6.05
C TRP A 15 -0.48 13.55 5.45
N MET A 16 -0.01 13.47 4.21
CA MET A 16 0.32 12.20 3.57
C MET A 16 1.54 11.55 4.24
N ILE A 17 2.54 12.34 4.64
CA ILE A 17 3.69 11.85 5.41
C ILE A 17 3.22 11.33 6.77
N ASP A 18 2.49 12.13 7.55
CA ASP A 18 1.97 11.75 8.87
C ASP A 18 1.12 10.47 8.80
N ALA A 19 0.26 10.35 7.78
CA ALA A 19 -0.58 9.16 7.58
C ALA A 19 0.26 7.92 7.23
N THR A 20 1.31 8.09 6.42
CA THR A 20 2.22 6.99 6.06
C THR A 20 3.03 6.55 7.27
N GLU A 21 3.57 7.48 8.04
CA GLU A 21 4.29 7.17 9.29
C GLU A 21 3.38 6.46 10.30
N SER A 22 2.14 6.94 10.46
CA SER A 22 1.14 6.32 11.34
C SER A 22 0.75 4.92 10.89
N LEU A 23 0.70 4.66 9.58
CA LEU A 23 0.42 3.33 9.02
C LEU A 23 1.58 2.35 9.26
N LEU A 24 2.82 2.82 9.17
CA LEU A 24 4.02 1.98 9.30
C LEU A 24 4.45 1.77 10.75
N ALA A 25 4.20 2.73 11.65
CA ALA A 25 4.61 2.65 13.06
C ALA A 25 4.19 1.36 13.79
N PRO A 26 2.99 0.77 13.58
CA PRO A 26 2.59 -0.47 14.23
C PRO A 26 3.37 -1.72 13.81
N VAL A 27 4.11 -1.66 12.69
CA VAL A 27 4.89 -2.79 12.16
C VAL A 27 6.40 -2.52 12.15
N ASP A 28 6.85 -1.39 12.73
CA ASP A 28 8.26 -0.98 12.73
C ASP A 28 9.16 -1.97 13.49
N ASP A 29 8.60 -2.78 14.40
CA ASP A 29 9.34 -3.82 15.13
C ASP A 29 9.40 -5.17 14.41
N PHE A 30 8.74 -5.32 13.25
CA PHE A 30 8.65 -6.62 12.57
C PHE A 30 9.97 -6.94 11.86
N GLY A 31 10.52 -8.12 12.17
CA GLY A 31 11.67 -8.66 11.43
C GLY A 31 11.28 -9.17 10.03
N GLN A 32 12.28 -9.43 9.18
CA GLN A 32 12.07 -9.95 7.82
C GLN A 32 11.28 -11.28 7.77
N HIS A 33 11.39 -12.10 8.83
CA HIS A 33 10.74 -13.41 8.93
C HIS A 33 9.68 -13.45 10.05
N ASP A 34 9.13 -12.29 10.41
CA ASP A 34 8.11 -12.22 11.43
C ASP A 34 6.80 -12.83 10.93
N GLU A 35 6.27 -13.82 11.66
CA GLU A 35 5.03 -14.51 11.29
C GLU A 35 3.80 -13.59 11.28
N ARG A 36 3.87 -12.45 11.99
CA ARG A 36 2.82 -11.43 12.04
C ARG A 36 2.57 -10.77 10.68
N TRP A 37 3.50 -10.83 9.73
CA TRP A 37 3.30 -10.29 8.38
C TRP A 37 2.16 -10.95 7.62
N ILE A 38 2.04 -12.27 7.76
CA ILE A 38 1.05 -13.07 7.03
C ILE A 38 -0.16 -13.40 7.91
N CYS A 39 0.09 -13.77 9.17
CA CYS A 39 -0.89 -14.28 10.14
C CYS A 39 -1.78 -15.43 9.64
N ASP A 40 -2.54 -16.05 10.54
CA ASP A 40 -3.50 -17.09 10.15
C ASP A 40 -4.66 -16.48 9.34
N TYR A 41 -5.17 -17.25 8.38
CA TYR A 41 -6.31 -16.81 7.58
C TYR A 41 -7.56 -16.59 8.42
N LEU A 42 -8.14 -15.40 8.29
CA LEU A 42 -9.50 -15.09 8.74
C LEU A 42 -10.22 -14.37 7.60
N GLU A 43 -11.49 -14.70 7.35
CA GLU A 43 -12.28 -14.16 6.22
C GLU A 43 -12.49 -12.63 6.28
N ILE A 44 -12.10 -11.98 7.38
CA ILE A 44 -12.42 -10.59 7.70
C ILE A 44 -11.20 -9.67 7.84
N VAL A 45 -9.98 -10.20 7.74
CA VAL A 45 -8.73 -9.43 7.81
C VAL A 45 -7.90 -9.73 6.58
N ASN A 46 -6.89 -8.92 6.28
CA ASN A 46 -5.87 -9.26 5.28
C ASN A 46 -4.51 -9.45 5.96
N PRO A 47 -3.55 -10.12 5.30
CA PRO A 47 -2.15 -10.11 5.73
C PRO A 47 -1.63 -8.68 5.89
N ALA A 48 -0.90 -8.39 6.96
CA ALA A 48 -0.35 -7.06 7.22
C ALA A 48 0.55 -6.57 6.07
N ILE A 49 1.36 -7.46 5.50
CA ILE A 49 2.21 -7.16 4.34
C ILE A 49 1.38 -6.76 3.11
N TRP A 50 0.21 -7.39 2.91
CA TRP A 50 -0.67 -7.08 1.79
C TRP A 50 -1.33 -5.71 1.97
N GLU A 51 -1.82 -5.40 3.17
CA GLU A 51 -2.52 -4.12 3.45
C GLU A 51 -1.61 -2.91 3.27
N ILE A 52 -0.37 -2.99 3.76
CA ILE A 52 0.59 -1.89 3.65
C ILE A 52 0.96 -1.65 2.18
N ALA A 53 1.23 -2.73 1.43
CA ALA A 53 1.54 -2.62 0.02
C ALA A 53 0.31 -2.20 -0.82
N HIS A 54 -0.89 -2.62 -0.45
CA HIS A 54 -2.15 -2.18 -1.08
C HIS A 54 -2.41 -0.69 -0.86
N ALA A 55 -2.17 -0.17 0.33
CA ALA A 55 -2.29 1.26 0.61
C ALA A 55 -1.34 2.08 -0.27
N ALA A 56 -0.09 1.63 -0.44
CA ALA A 56 0.87 2.24 -1.34
C ALA A 56 0.43 2.15 -2.82
N TRP A 57 -0.06 0.98 -3.25
CA TRP A 57 -0.63 0.79 -4.59
C TRP A 57 -1.81 1.72 -4.86
N PHE A 58 -2.64 2.01 -3.86
CA PHE A 58 -3.78 2.93 -4.04
C PHE A 58 -3.30 4.35 -4.37
N ALA A 59 -2.32 4.87 -3.62
CA ALA A 59 -1.72 6.17 -3.89
C ALA A 59 -1.02 6.18 -5.27
N GLU A 60 -0.29 5.11 -5.60
CA GLU A 60 0.37 4.92 -6.88
C GLU A 60 -0.63 4.93 -8.06
N TRP A 61 -1.68 4.12 -7.98
CA TRP A 61 -2.68 3.98 -9.02
C TRP A 61 -3.40 5.31 -9.27
N PHE A 62 -4.03 5.87 -8.24
CA PHE A 62 -4.88 7.05 -8.41
C PHE A 62 -4.08 8.33 -8.65
N VAL A 63 -2.96 8.53 -7.95
CA VAL A 63 -2.19 9.78 -8.07
C VAL A 63 -1.16 9.64 -9.18
N LEU A 64 -0.25 8.67 -9.09
CA LEU A 64 0.90 8.62 -10.00
C LEU A 64 0.48 8.19 -11.41
N ARG A 65 -0.34 7.14 -11.54
CA ARG A 65 -0.77 6.64 -12.84
C ARG A 65 -1.94 7.45 -13.40
N GLN A 66 -3.08 7.50 -12.71
CA GLN A 66 -4.29 8.10 -13.27
C GLN A 66 -4.17 9.63 -13.44
N LEU A 67 -3.63 10.34 -12.45
CA LEU A 67 -3.53 11.81 -12.54
C LEU A 67 -2.25 12.30 -13.22
N HIS A 68 -1.12 11.63 -12.98
CA HIS A 68 0.18 12.08 -13.47
C HIS A 68 0.70 11.30 -14.70
N GLY A 69 0.01 10.25 -15.15
CA GLY A 69 0.38 9.48 -16.33
C GLY A 69 1.73 8.76 -16.20
N ARG A 70 2.17 8.45 -14.97
CA ARG A 70 3.39 7.68 -14.74
C ARG A 70 3.16 6.20 -15.08
N GLU A 71 4.25 5.53 -15.42
CA GLU A 71 4.26 4.06 -15.54
C GLU A 71 4.15 3.41 -14.16
N PRO A 72 3.69 2.14 -14.10
CA PRO A 72 3.66 1.37 -12.86
C PRO A 72 5.03 1.33 -12.17
N LEU A 73 5.05 1.49 -10.84
CA LEU A 73 6.32 1.44 -10.08
C LEU A 73 6.95 0.04 -10.04
N MET A 74 6.15 -1.01 -10.26
CA MET A 74 6.60 -2.40 -10.28
C MET A 74 5.87 -3.17 -11.38
N GLU A 75 6.57 -4.09 -12.03
CA GLU A 75 5.95 -5.02 -12.98
C GLU A 75 4.86 -5.85 -12.29
N ASN A 76 3.71 -6.03 -12.95
CA ASN A 76 2.58 -6.81 -12.44
C ASN A 76 2.00 -6.32 -11.10
N VAL A 77 2.24 -5.07 -10.70
CA VAL A 77 1.74 -4.51 -9.42
C VAL A 77 0.23 -4.71 -9.21
N ASP A 78 -0.56 -4.57 -10.28
CA ASP A 78 -2.01 -4.75 -10.23
C ASP A 78 -2.42 -6.19 -9.90
N ALA A 79 -1.61 -7.19 -10.27
CA ALA A 79 -1.88 -8.60 -9.96
C ALA A 79 -1.61 -8.94 -8.49
N PHE A 80 -0.83 -8.12 -7.79
CA PHE A 80 -0.57 -8.28 -6.36
C PHE A 80 -1.56 -7.49 -5.50
N TYR A 81 -1.88 -6.26 -5.90
CA TYR A 81 -2.47 -5.28 -4.98
C TYR A 81 -3.78 -4.63 -5.45
N ASP A 82 -4.32 -4.95 -6.63
CA ASP A 82 -5.67 -4.49 -7.03
C ASP A 82 -6.74 -5.30 -6.30
N SER A 83 -7.35 -4.72 -5.26
CA SER A 83 -8.35 -5.40 -4.42
C SER A 83 -9.59 -5.87 -5.19
N ALA A 84 -9.89 -5.28 -6.35
CA ALA A 84 -11.00 -5.70 -7.20
C ALA A 84 -10.67 -6.95 -8.04
N LYS A 85 -9.38 -7.25 -8.24
CA LYS A 85 -8.91 -8.37 -9.06
C LYS A 85 -8.29 -9.49 -8.26
N VAL A 86 -7.72 -9.20 -7.09
CA VAL A 86 -7.02 -10.16 -6.24
C VAL A 86 -8.00 -10.75 -5.22
N PRO A 87 -8.40 -12.03 -5.36
CA PRO A 87 -9.29 -12.69 -4.40
C PRO A 87 -8.73 -12.64 -2.98
N HIS A 88 -9.61 -12.62 -1.99
CA HIS A 88 -9.19 -12.48 -0.60
C HIS A 88 -8.20 -13.57 -0.15
N ILE A 89 -8.54 -14.85 -0.36
CA ILE A 89 -7.69 -15.98 0.05
C ILE A 89 -6.33 -16.01 -0.64
N THR A 90 -6.22 -15.50 -1.88
CA THR A 90 -4.96 -15.55 -2.62
C THR A 90 -3.91 -14.65 -1.99
N ARG A 91 -4.30 -13.66 -1.17
CA ARG A 91 -3.38 -12.75 -0.48
C ARG A 91 -2.42 -13.49 0.47
N TRP A 92 -2.79 -14.66 0.99
CA TRP A 92 -1.88 -15.49 1.81
C TRP A 92 -0.93 -16.37 0.99
N GLN A 93 -1.12 -16.43 -0.33
CA GLN A 93 -0.42 -17.34 -1.24
C GLN A 93 0.50 -16.59 -2.21
N LEU A 94 0.53 -15.26 -2.14
CA LEU A 94 1.39 -14.43 -2.99
C LEU A 94 2.85 -14.60 -2.59
N ASP A 95 3.71 -14.69 -3.60
CA ASP A 95 5.16 -14.58 -3.43
C ASP A 95 5.52 -13.09 -3.38
N TYR A 96 5.52 -12.52 -2.18
CA TYR A 96 5.75 -11.10 -2.00
C TYR A 96 7.17 -10.70 -2.42
N PRO A 97 7.34 -9.58 -3.15
CA PRO A 97 8.66 -9.09 -3.52
C PRO A 97 9.46 -8.73 -2.26
N ASP A 98 10.76 -9.04 -2.29
CA ASP A 98 11.70 -8.61 -1.26
C ASP A 98 11.82 -7.08 -1.24
N SER A 99 11.98 -6.47 -0.06
CA SER A 99 12.09 -5.02 0.09
C SER A 99 13.30 -4.43 -0.66
N ALA A 100 14.33 -5.25 -0.89
CA ALA A 100 15.49 -4.90 -1.70
C ALA A 100 15.25 -4.92 -3.23
N ARG A 101 14.09 -5.41 -3.68
CA ARG A 101 13.67 -5.44 -5.10
C ARG A 101 12.64 -4.33 -5.36
N THR A 102 13.07 -3.08 -5.23
CA THR A 102 12.36 -1.91 -5.76
C THR A 102 13.25 -1.13 -6.70
#